data_AF-A0A0C2FYM6-F1
#
_entry.id   AF-A0A0C2FYM6-F1
#
_cell.length_a   1.000
_cell.length_b   1.000
_cell.length_c   1.000
_cell.angle_alpha   90.00
_cell.angle_beta   90.00
_cell.angle_gamma   90.00
#
_symmetry.space_group_name_H-M   'P 1'
#
loop_
_entity.id
_entity.type
_entity.pdbx_description
1 polymer ?
#
loop_
_entity_poly.entity_id
_entity_poly.type
_entity_poly.pdbx_seq_one_letter_code
_entity_poly.pdbx_strand_id
1 'polypeptide(L)'
;MLDARLKARGLIKTPYQMDGHQVRAMEFEMFERQFEQCISRAAIRTKFEAHNRRANEIIARMRANVDVVHAAATKAKQSLEYSLKRSTQVFNDCRMNFAQFERAYREQTERLRAEVHLKALAEFTDKCVSSDLEARCTGGLMSRIWNLENDMFQYVTKILAEPYQHKLEEVWRYRAPFKFSICVDAPALTKDFHEDLEFRFTFGLSAIIRRIIAYRSGQPVTAIQANLLTPMALVSGHQTPDQRHKHYNE
;
A
#
# COMPACT_ATOMS: atom_id res chain seq x y z
N MET A 1 -92.54 -47.29 20.20
CA MET A 1 -93.13 -48.65 20.36
C MET A 1 -94.17 -48.72 21.49
N LEU A 2 -94.06 -47.91 22.56
CA LEU A 2 -95.05 -47.85 23.65
C LEU A 2 -96.38 -47.18 23.23
N ASP A 3 -96.34 -46.10 22.45
CA ASP A 3 -97.54 -45.36 22.02
C ASP A 3 -98.46 -46.17 21.09
N ALA A 4 -97.88 -47.00 20.22
CA ALA A 4 -98.65 -47.92 19.36
C ALA A 4 -99.44 -48.94 20.19
N ARG A 5 -98.86 -49.41 21.32
CA ARG A 5 -99.52 -50.35 22.24
C ARG A 5 -100.59 -49.69 23.10
N LEU A 6 -100.39 -48.43 23.51
CA LEU A 6 -101.36 -47.65 24.27
C LEU A 6 -102.55 -47.20 23.42
N LYS A 7 -102.32 -46.90 22.13
CA LYS A 7 -103.36 -46.55 21.15
C LYS A 7 -104.25 -47.76 20.82
N ALA A 8 -103.66 -48.95 20.69
CA ALA A 8 -104.42 -50.20 20.45
C ALA A 8 -105.32 -50.60 21.64
N ARG A 9 -105.00 -50.17 22.86
CA ARG A 9 -105.84 -50.37 24.07
C ARG A 9 -106.88 -49.27 24.30
N GLY A 10 -107.01 -48.29 23.40
CA GLY A 10 -107.99 -47.21 23.50
C GLY A 10 -107.72 -46.16 24.58
N LEU A 11 -106.56 -46.24 25.25
CA LEU A 11 -106.20 -45.36 26.37
C LEU A 11 -105.68 -43.98 25.91
N ILE A 12 -105.37 -43.83 24.61
CA ILE A 12 -104.98 -42.57 23.95
C ILE A 12 -105.49 -42.58 22.50
N LYS A 13 -106.10 -41.47 22.02
CA LYS A 13 -106.55 -41.26 20.63
C LYS A 13 -105.46 -40.63 19.74
N THR A 14 -104.66 -39.71 20.27
CA THR A 14 -103.50 -39.09 19.60
C THR A 14 -102.25 -39.30 20.46
N PRO A 15 -101.04 -39.40 19.89
CA PRO A 15 -99.80 -39.69 20.63
C PRO A 15 -99.55 -38.76 21.85
N TYR A 16 -100.16 -37.57 21.85
CA TYR A 16 -99.91 -36.47 22.77
C TYR A 16 -100.99 -36.25 23.84
N GLN A 17 -101.77 -37.29 24.18
CA GLN A 17 -102.95 -37.15 25.05
C GLN A 17 -102.76 -37.57 26.51
N MET A 18 -101.62 -38.14 26.89
CA MET A 18 -101.35 -38.41 28.30
C MET A 18 -100.86 -37.15 29.02
N ASP A 19 -101.34 -36.96 30.25
CA ASP A 19 -100.89 -35.89 31.11
C ASP A 19 -99.35 -35.88 31.26
N GLY A 20 -98.74 -34.70 31.25
CA GLY A 20 -97.28 -34.53 31.23
C GLY A 20 -96.56 -34.83 29.91
N HIS A 21 -97.26 -35.03 28.79
CA HIS A 21 -96.61 -35.25 27.47
C HIS A 21 -95.67 -34.10 27.07
N GLN A 22 -96.07 -32.85 27.27
CA GLN A 22 -95.22 -31.69 26.97
C GLN A 22 -93.93 -31.68 27.78
N VAL A 23 -93.99 -32.12 29.04
CA VAL A 23 -92.81 -32.25 29.92
C VAL A 23 -91.86 -33.32 29.40
N ARG A 24 -92.37 -34.50 29.02
CA ARG A 24 -91.55 -35.57 28.43
C ARG A 24 -90.93 -35.18 27.08
N ALA A 25 -91.64 -34.41 26.27
CA ALA A 25 -91.11 -33.88 25.01
C ALA A 25 -89.99 -32.87 25.26
N MET A 26 -90.14 -31.98 26.24
CA MET A 26 -89.10 -31.04 26.66
C MET A 26 -87.87 -31.77 27.24
N GLU A 27 -88.08 -32.80 28.05
CA GLU A 27 -87.00 -33.67 28.57
C GLU A 27 -86.25 -34.38 27.44
N PHE A 28 -86.97 -34.86 26.41
CA PHE A 28 -86.36 -35.51 25.26
C PHE A 28 -85.57 -34.52 24.38
N GLU A 29 -86.08 -33.31 24.16
CA GLU A 29 -85.34 -32.26 23.45
C GLU A 29 -84.07 -31.85 24.23
N MET A 30 -84.16 -31.75 25.56
CA MET A 30 -83.00 -31.50 26.42
C MET A 30 -81.99 -32.65 26.33
N PHE A 31 -82.46 -33.89 26.30
CA PHE A 31 -81.62 -35.07 26.08
C PHE A 31 -80.92 -35.02 24.71
N GLU A 32 -81.63 -34.74 23.62
CA GLU A 32 -81.04 -34.66 22.27
C GLU A 32 -79.97 -33.56 22.19
N ARG A 33 -80.21 -32.39 22.80
CA ARG A 33 -79.20 -31.33 22.88
C ARG A 33 -77.95 -31.76 23.65
N GLN A 34 -78.13 -32.42 24.80
CA GLN A 34 -76.99 -32.92 25.59
C GLN A 34 -76.25 -34.04 24.86
N PHE A 35 -76.99 -34.93 24.19
CA PHE A 35 -76.45 -36.03 23.41
C PHE A 35 -75.62 -35.53 22.22
N GLU A 36 -76.12 -34.54 21.47
CA GLU A 36 -75.40 -33.91 20.36
C GLU A 36 -74.08 -33.28 20.83
N GLN A 37 -74.10 -32.54 21.94
CA GLN A 37 -72.90 -31.94 22.50
C GLN A 37 -71.90 -33.00 22.98
N CYS A 38 -72.40 -34.06 23.63
CA CYS A 38 -71.58 -35.16 24.12
C CYS A 38 -70.90 -35.91 22.96
N ILE A 39 -71.68 -36.31 21.95
CA ILE A 39 -71.14 -37.02 20.79
C ILE A 39 -70.18 -36.15 19.99
N SER A 40 -70.51 -34.87 19.77
CA SER A 40 -69.62 -33.97 19.02
C SER A 40 -68.25 -33.84 19.70
N ARG A 41 -68.22 -33.63 21.02
CA ARG A 41 -66.97 -33.53 21.79
C ARG A 41 -66.20 -34.85 21.85
N ALA A 42 -66.91 -35.95 22.11
CA ALA A 42 -66.31 -37.28 22.17
C ALA A 42 -65.76 -37.71 20.80
N ALA A 43 -66.47 -37.42 19.71
CA ALA A 43 -66.05 -37.71 18.34
C ALA A 43 -64.81 -36.92 17.96
N ILE A 44 -64.76 -35.61 18.25
CA ILE A 44 -63.56 -34.79 17.98
C ILE A 44 -62.36 -35.36 18.72
N ARG A 45 -62.51 -35.66 20.01
CA ARG A 45 -61.42 -36.18 20.82
C ARG A 45 -60.94 -37.54 20.30
N THR A 46 -61.85 -38.49 20.13
CA THR A 46 -61.51 -39.86 19.70
C THR A 46 -60.95 -39.93 18.27
N LYS A 47 -61.38 -39.04 17.37
CA LYS A 47 -60.90 -39.01 15.98
C LYS A 47 -59.61 -38.21 15.80
N PHE A 48 -59.37 -37.13 16.55
CA PHE A 48 -58.26 -36.22 16.27
C PHE A 48 -57.16 -36.17 17.33
N GLU A 49 -57.38 -36.62 18.56
CA GLU A 49 -56.39 -36.48 19.65
C GLU A 49 -55.04 -37.16 19.30
N ALA A 50 -55.08 -38.37 18.74
CA ALA A 50 -53.87 -39.09 18.32
C ALA A 50 -53.13 -38.40 17.17
N HIS A 51 -53.86 -37.84 16.20
CA HIS A 51 -53.25 -37.11 15.07
C HIS A 51 -52.59 -35.81 15.54
N ASN A 52 -53.24 -35.04 16.42
CA ASN A 52 -52.68 -33.83 17.00
C ASN A 52 -51.43 -34.14 17.82
N ARG A 53 -51.45 -35.21 18.62
CA ARG A 53 -50.27 -35.66 19.37
C ARG A 53 -49.12 -36.00 18.42
N ARG A 54 -49.38 -36.80 17.38
CA ARG A 54 -48.36 -37.16 16.38
C ARG A 54 -47.82 -35.93 15.64
N ALA A 55 -48.68 -34.97 15.27
CA ALA A 55 -48.26 -33.74 14.62
C ALA A 55 -47.30 -32.93 15.51
N ASN A 56 -47.59 -32.80 16.79
CA ASN A 56 -46.71 -32.14 17.76
C ASN A 56 -45.37 -32.86 17.91
N GLU A 57 -45.37 -34.20 17.94
CA GLU A 57 -44.14 -34.99 17.97
C GLU A 57 -43.27 -34.78 16.71
N ILE A 58 -43.90 -34.70 15.54
CA ILE A 58 -43.20 -34.41 14.27
C ILE A 58 -42.59 -33.01 14.29
N ILE A 59 -43.38 -31.99 14.68
CA ILE A 59 -42.89 -30.59 14.77
C ILE A 59 -41.72 -30.49 15.74
N ALA A 60 -41.80 -31.16 16.89
CA ALA A 60 -40.72 -31.18 17.88
C ALA A 60 -39.43 -31.78 17.30
N ARG A 61 -39.52 -32.88 16.55
CA ARG A 61 -38.37 -33.50 15.88
C ARG A 61 -37.79 -32.60 14.78
N MET A 62 -38.65 -31.95 13.99
CA MET A 62 -38.20 -31.01 12.96
C MET A 62 -37.45 -29.84 13.58
N ARG A 63 -37.96 -29.28 14.69
CA ARG A 63 -37.26 -28.23 15.44
C ARG A 63 -35.89 -28.70 15.92
N ALA A 64 -35.81 -29.88 16.54
CA ALA A 64 -34.54 -30.44 16.99
C ALA A 64 -33.52 -30.59 15.86
N ASN A 65 -33.95 -31.04 14.67
CA ASN A 65 -33.08 -31.13 13.50
C ASN A 65 -32.55 -29.75 13.06
N VAL A 66 -33.41 -28.73 13.06
CA VAL A 66 -33.02 -27.35 12.73
C VAL A 66 -32.03 -26.82 13.75
N ASP A 67 -32.24 -27.07 15.05
CA ASP A 67 -31.34 -26.62 16.12
C ASP A 67 -29.94 -27.23 15.97
N VAL A 68 -29.85 -28.53 15.64
CA VAL A 68 -28.58 -29.21 15.38
C VAL A 68 -27.84 -28.59 14.19
N VAL A 69 -28.54 -28.39 13.07
CA VAL A 69 -27.95 -27.79 11.86
C VAL A 69 -27.52 -26.34 12.14
N HIS A 70 -28.36 -25.56 12.82
CA HIS A 70 -28.06 -24.18 13.18
C HIS A 70 -26.83 -24.10 14.09
N ALA A 71 -26.72 -24.96 15.10
CA ALA A 71 -25.56 -24.99 15.99
C ALA A 71 -24.27 -25.36 15.24
N ALA A 72 -24.32 -26.36 14.37
CA ALA A 72 -23.18 -26.77 13.54
C ALA A 72 -22.75 -25.65 12.58
N ALA A 73 -23.70 -25.04 11.86
CA ALA A 73 -23.44 -23.94 10.94
C ALA A 73 -22.85 -22.71 11.68
N THR A 74 -23.39 -22.39 12.85
CA THR A 74 -22.89 -21.28 13.69
C THR A 74 -21.45 -21.52 14.13
N LYS A 75 -21.13 -22.74 14.59
CA LYS A 75 -19.77 -23.11 14.99
C LYS A 75 -18.79 -23.06 13.81
N ALA A 76 -19.19 -23.54 12.64
CA ALA A 76 -18.39 -23.47 11.42
C ALA A 76 -18.12 -22.01 11.01
N LYS A 77 -19.16 -21.17 11.03
CA LYS A 77 -19.04 -19.73 10.76
C LYS A 77 -18.03 -19.06 11.70
N GLN A 78 -18.14 -19.30 13.01
CA GLN A 78 -17.22 -18.73 14.01
C GLN A 78 -15.76 -19.16 13.77
N SER A 79 -15.53 -20.42 13.42
CA SER A 79 -14.19 -20.93 13.10
C SER A 79 -13.62 -20.25 11.84
N LEU A 80 -14.45 -20.07 10.81
CA LEU A 80 -14.04 -19.41 9.57
C LEU A 80 -13.76 -17.91 9.79
N GLU A 81 -14.59 -17.22 10.57
CA GLU A 81 -14.38 -15.82 10.97
C GLU A 81 -13.06 -15.65 11.75
N TYR A 82 -12.76 -16.57 12.67
CA TYR A 82 -11.49 -16.58 13.39
C TYR A 82 -10.29 -16.77 12.45
N SER A 83 -10.39 -17.74 11.53
CA SER A 83 -9.35 -18.00 10.53
C SER A 83 -9.11 -16.79 9.61
N LEU A 84 -10.20 -16.18 9.13
CA LEU A 84 -10.14 -14.98 8.30
C LEU A 84 -9.49 -13.80 9.03
N LYS A 85 -9.87 -13.57 10.29
CA LYS A 85 -9.29 -12.51 11.12
C LYS A 85 -7.78 -12.73 11.32
N ARG A 86 -7.37 -13.96 11.62
CA ARG A 86 -5.95 -14.33 11.76
C ARG A 86 -5.18 -14.15 10.46
N SER A 87 -5.71 -14.60 9.34
CA SER A 87 -5.09 -14.44 8.02
C SER A 87 -4.94 -12.97 7.64
N THR A 88 -5.96 -12.15 7.89
CA THR A 88 -5.93 -10.70 7.65
C THR A 88 -4.86 -10.02 8.51
N GLN A 89 -4.71 -10.42 9.77
CA GLN A 89 -3.68 -9.90 10.66
C GLN A 89 -2.28 -10.22 10.12
N VAL A 90 -2.01 -11.50 9.79
CA VAL A 90 -0.72 -11.92 9.22
C VAL A 90 -0.41 -11.16 7.92
N PHE A 91 -1.40 -11.00 7.04
CA PHE A 91 -1.22 -10.24 5.80
C PHE A 91 -0.83 -8.78 6.07
N ASN A 92 -1.51 -8.13 7.02
CA ASN A 92 -1.18 -6.75 7.39
C ASN A 92 0.22 -6.64 8.00
N ASP A 93 0.61 -7.59 8.87
CA ASP A 93 1.95 -7.63 9.45
C ASP A 93 3.02 -7.79 8.36
N CYS A 94 2.83 -8.72 7.41
CA CYS A 94 3.71 -8.89 6.26
C CYS A 94 3.80 -7.61 5.41
N ARG A 95 2.67 -6.94 5.15
CA ARG A 95 2.63 -5.69 4.40
C ARG A 95 3.41 -4.58 5.10
N MET A 96 3.28 -4.46 6.42
CA MET A 96 4.01 -3.46 7.21
C MET A 96 5.51 -3.77 7.24
N ASN A 97 5.89 -5.02 7.42
CA ASN A 97 7.29 -5.45 7.38
C ASN A 97 7.92 -5.17 6.00
N PHE A 98 7.19 -5.45 4.92
CA PHE A 98 7.66 -5.15 3.56
C PHE A 98 7.84 -3.65 3.34
N ALA A 99 6.88 -2.83 3.78
CA ALA A 99 7.00 -1.37 3.67
C ALA A 99 8.20 -0.82 4.47
N GLN A 100 8.51 -1.40 5.63
CA GLN A 100 9.71 -1.05 6.40
C GLN A 100 10.99 -1.48 5.67
N PHE A 101 11.02 -2.70 5.13
CA PHE A 101 12.13 -3.19 4.33
C PHE A 101 12.39 -2.29 3.11
N GLU A 102 11.36 -1.93 2.35
CA GLU A 102 11.49 -1.06 1.17
C GLU A 102 12.08 0.31 1.52
N ARG A 103 11.64 0.90 2.65
CA ARG A 103 12.21 2.16 3.17
C ARG A 103 13.69 2.01 3.54
N ALA A 104 14.03 0.97 4.30
CA ALA A 104 15.40 0.70 4.72
C ALA A 104 16.31 0.45 3.50
N TYR A 105 15.82 -0.30 2.51
CA TYR A 105 16.54 -0.54 1.27
C TYR A 105 16.82 0.76 0.51
N ARG A 106 15.79 1.60 0.29
CA ARG A 106 15.97 2.91 -0.37
C ARG A 106 16.98 3.77 0.36
N GLU A 107 16.90 3.84 1.69
CA GLU A 107 17.85 4.62 2.49
C GLU A 107 19.27 4.10 2.36
N GLN A 108 19.48 2.77 2.42
CA GLN A 108 20.80 2.18 2.20
C GLN A 108 21.33 2.44 0.79
N THR A 109 20.50 2.36 -0.25
CA THR A 109 20.90 2.67 -1.63
C THR A 109 21.33 4.12 -1.76
N GLU A 110 20.57 5.07 -1.23
CA GLU A 110 20.92 6.50 -1.24
C GLU A 110 22.21 6.78 -0.46
N ARG A 111 22.39 6.13 0.71
CA ARG A 111 23.63 6.23 1.49
C ARG A 111 24.84 5.72 0.70
N LEU A 112 24.73 4.54 0.09
CA LEU A 112 25.81 3.96 -0.71
C LEU A 112 26.15 4.85 -1.91
N ARG A 113 25.13 5.40 -2.59
CA ARG A 113 25.30 6.36 -3.68
C ARG A 113 26.05 7.62 -3.22
N ALA A 114 25.65 8.19 -2.08
CA ALA A 114 26.28 9.39 -1.55
C ALA A 114 27.72 9.14 -1.07
N GLU A 115 27.94 8.09 -0.28
CA GLU A 115 29.24 7.80 0.35
C GLU A 115 30.28 7.25 -0.63
N VAL A 116 29.89 6.34 -1.52
CA VAL A 116 30.85 5.64 -2.38
C VAL A 116 30.97 6.33 -3.73
N HIS A 117 29.86 6.58 -4.41
CA HIS A 117 29.92 7.07 -5.79
C HIS A 117 30.22 8.57 -5.84
N LEU A 118 29.39 9.39 -5.21
CA LEU A 118 29.50 10.85 -5.37
C LEU A 118 30.74 11.42 -4.68
N LYS A 119 31.04 10.93 -3.47
CA LYS A 119 32.22 11.36 -2.72
C LYS A 119 33.52 10.90 -3.40
N ALA A 120 33.63 9.63 -3.80
CA ALA A 120 34.84 9.17 -4.48
C ALA A 120 35.03 9.87 -5.84
N LEU A 121 33.94 10.13 -6.57
CA LEU A 121 33.98 10.91 -7.81
C LEU A 121 34.45 12.35 -7.56
N ALA A 122 33.94 13.01 -6.51
CA ALA A 122 34.39 14.35 -6.14
C ALA A 122 35.88 14.37 -5.78
N GLU A 123 36.34 13.42 -4.96
CA GLU A 123 37.76 13.31 -4.58
C GLU A 123 38.67 13.01 -5.79
N PHE A 124 38.23 12.16 -6.71
CA PHE A 124 38.96 11.88 -7.94
C PHE A 124 39.03 13.10 -8.85
N THR A 125 37.89 13.78 -9.04
CA THR A 125 37.77 14.99 -9.86
C THR A 125 38.65 16.11 -9.31
N ASP A 126 38.61 16.33 -7.98
CA ASP A 126 39.45 17.32 -7.32
C ASP A 126 40.95 17.06 -7.59
N LYS A 127 41.40 15.81 -7.38
CA LYS A 127 42.80 15.43 -7.62
C LYS A 127 43.21 15.64 -9.07
N CYS A 128 42.40 15.17 -10.01
CA CYS A 128 42.72 15.26 -11.44
C CYS A 128 42.75 16.72 -11.91
N VAL A 129 41.72 17.49 -11.57
CA VAL A 129 41.59 18.88 -12.00
C VAL A 129 42.67 19.74 -11.34
N SER A 130 42.88 19.61 -10.03
CA SER A 130 43.92 20.36 -9.32
C SER A 130 45.32 20.07 -9.88
N SER A 131 45.65 18.80 -10.16
CA SER A 131 46.94 18.43 -10.73
C SER A 131 47.14 18.95 -12.16
N ASP A 132 46.12 18.89 -13.02
CA ASP A 132 46.23 19.37 -14.40
C ASP A 132 46.32 20.92 -14.46
N LEU A 133 45.54 21.61 -13.64
CA LEU A 133 45.63 23.07 -13.49
C LEU A 133 46.98 23.49 -12.90
N GLU A 134 47.50 22.79 -11.90
CA GLU A 134 48.84 23.06 -11.38
C GLU A 134 49.89 22.89 -12.49
N ALA A 135 49.90 21.76 -13.19
CA ALA A 135 50.86 21.50 -14.26
C ALA A 135 50.82 22.56 -15.38
N ARG A 136 49.62 22.98 -15.81
CA ARG A 136 49.45 23.90 -16.94
C ARG A 136 49.61 25.36 -16.57
N CYS A 137 49.16 25.77 -15.38
CA CYS A 137 49.12 27.17 -15.00
C CYS A 137 50.34 27.62 -14.20
N THR A 138 51.07 26.69 -13.55
CA THR A 138 52.14 27.09 -12.64
C THR A 138 53.53 27.06 -13.24
N GLY A 139 53.83 26.21 -14.23
CA GLY A 139 55.19 26.05 -14.74
C GLY A 139 55.85 27.36 -15.15
N GLY A 140 55.19 28.12 -16.03
CA GLY A 140 55.69 29.45 -16.46
C GLY A 140 55.62 30.52 -15.37
N LEU A 141 54.60 30.46 -14.50
CA LEU A 141 54.42 31.41 -13.40
C LEU A 141 55.51 31.26 -12.33
N MET A 142 55.83 30.03 -11.94
CA MET A 142 56.85 29.71 -10.94
C MET A 142 58.24 30.13 -11.39
N SER A 143 58.57 29.91 -12.67
CA SER A 143 59.83 30.40 -13.22
C SER A 143 59.94 31.92 -13.16
N ARG A 144 58.85 32.64 -13.48
CA ARG A 144 58.81 34.11 -13.39
C ARG A 144 58.91 34.62 -11.95
N ILE A 145 58.23 33.97 -11.01
CA ILE A 145 58.31 34.28 -9.57
C ILE A 145 59.75 34.10 -9.08
N TRP A 146 60.39 32.98 -9.42
CA TRP A 146 61.77 32.71 -9.03
C TRP A 146 62.75 33.74 -9.60
N ASN A 147 62.61 34.10 -10.89
CA ASN A 147 63.45 35.14 -11.50
C ASN A 147 63.28 36.48 -10.80
N LEU A 148 62.04 36.90 -10.56
CA LEU A 148 61.73 38.17 -9.90
C LEU A 148 62.23 38.22 -8.46
N GLU A 149 62.11 37.10 -7.74
CA GLU A 149 62.67 36.93 -6.41
C GLU A 149 64.19 37.09 -6.42
N ASN A 150 64.88 36.42 -7.34
CA ASN A 150 66.34 36.50 -7.45
C ASN A 150 66.81 37.91 -7.83
N ASP A 151 66.09 38.59 -8.71
CA ASP A 151 66.34 39.99 -9.05
C ASP A 151 66.18 40.89 -7.80
N MET A 152 65.09 40.72 -7.05
CA MET A 152 64.87 41.47 -5.80
C MET A 152 66.01 41.25 -4.80
N PHE A 153 66.46 40.01 -4.63
CA PHE A 153 67.60 39.70 -3.77
C PHE A 153 68.86 40.46 -4.22
N GLN A 154 69.20 40.41 -5.52
CA GLN A 154 70.36 41.10 -6.07
C GLN A 154 70.29 42.63 -5.89
N TYR A 155 69.12 43.23 -6.12
CA TYR A 155 68.93 44.68 -5.93
C TYR A 155 69.04 45.09 -4.47
N VAL A 156 68.40 44.35 -3.56
CA VAL A 156 68.43 44.66 -2.12
C VAL A 156 69.84 44.49 -1.55
N THR A 157 70.58 43.45 -1.94
CA THR A 157 71.97 43.24 -1.52
C THR A 157 72.87 44.42 -1.90
N LYS A 158 72.68 45.02 -3.08
CA LYS A 158 73.44 46.19 -3.54
C LYS A 158 73.15 47.48 -2.77
N ILE A 159 71.96 47.60 -2.18
CA ILE A 159 71.52 48.79 -1.45
C ILE A 159 71.91 48.69 0.04
N LEU A 160 72.05 47.47 0.57
CA LEU A 160 72.33 47.23 1.98
C LEU A 160 73.81 47.45 2.32
N ALA A 161 74.10 48.10 3.45
CA ALA A 161 75.46 48.27 3.97
C ALA A 161 76.06 46.96 4.54
N GLU A 162 77.39 46.87 4.56
CA GLU A 162 78.16 45.63 4.77
C GLU A 162 77.92 44.79 6.05
N PRO A 163 77.37 45.28 7.19
CA PRO A 163 77.03 44.36 8.30
C PRO A 163 75.69 43.64 8.12
N TYR A 164 74.80 44.11 7.24
CA TYR A 164 73.44 43.57 7.11
C TYR A 164 73.27 42.59 5.93
N GLN A 165 74.19 42.60 4.96
CA GLN A 165 74.15 41.73 3.77
C GLN A 165 74.24 40.24 4.17
N HIS A 166 75.11 39.90 5.11
CA HIS A 166 75.27 38.52 5.60
C HIS A 166 73.98 37.97 6.22
N LYS A 167 73.22 38.82 6.92
CA LYS A 167 71.95 38.44 7.53
C LYS A 167 70.87 38.22 6.47
N LEU A 168 70.90 38.99 5.37
CA LEU A 168 69.98 38.82 4.24
C LEU A 168 70.26 37.52 3.48
N GLU A 169 71.52 37.18 3.23
CA GLU A 169 71.93 35.90 2.63
C GLU A 169 71.45 34.70 3.44
N GLU A 170 71.57 34.77 4.76
CA GLU A 170 71.11 33.72 5.66
C GLU A 170 69.60 33.52 5.55
N VAL A 171 68.82 34.60 5.55
CA VAL A 171 67.36 34.55 5.38
C VAL A 171 66.97 34.03 3.99
N TRP A 172 67.69 34.45 2.95
CA TRP A 172 67.45 33.98 1.57
C TRP A 172 67.68 32.48 1.44
N ARG A 173 68.72 31.96 2.12
CA ARG A 173 69.09 30.54 2.01
C ARG A 173 68.11 29.60 2.71
N TYR A 174 67.45 30.04 3.78
CA TYR A 174 66.45 29.25 4.52
C TYR A 174 65.00 29.60 4.17
N ARG A 175 64.82 30.41 3.14
CA ARG A 175 63.50 30.78 2.62
C ARG A 175 62.72 29.54 2.18
N ALA A 176 61.47 29.45 2.61
CA ALA A 176 60.54 28.48 2.05
C ALA A 176 60.23 28.82 0.58
N PRO A 177 60.26 27.84 -0.34
CA PRO A 177 59.87 28.06 -1.72
C PRO A 177 58.41 28.50 -1.80
N PHE A 178 58.11 29.36 -2.79
CA PHE A 178 56.74 29.80 -3.03
C PHE A 178 55.86 28.58 -3.34
N LYS A 179 54.74 28.44 -2.62
CA LYS A 179 53.74 27.40 -2.86
C LYS A 179 52.50 28.04 -3.45
N PHE A 180 52.14 27.57 -4.65
CA PHE A 180 50.92 27.97 -5.32
C PHE A 180 49.90 26.83 -5.24
N SER A 181 48.65 27.13 -4.91
CA SER A 181 47.57 26.15 -4.86
C SER A 181 46.34 26.68 -5.58
N ILE A 182 45.76 25.86 -6.45
CA ILE A 182 44.44 26.12 -7.05
C ILE A 182 43.44 25.23 -6.32
N CYS A 183 42.37 25.84 -5.80
CA CYS A 183 41.29 25.10 -5.15
C CYS A 183 40.10 25.01 -6.10
N VAL A 184 39.56 23.81 -6.29
CA VAL A 184 38.35 23.58 -7.07
C VAL A 184 37.30 22.93 -6.17
N ASP A 185 36.07 23.47 -6.19
CA ASP A 185 34.95 22.87 -5.46
C ASP A 185 34.40 21.67 -6.25
N ALA A 186 35.13 20.56 -6.18
CA ALA A 186 34.76 19.32 -6.86
C ALA A 186 33.41 18.76 -6.39
N PRO A 187 33.00 18.84 -5.10
CA PRO A 187 31.65 18.46 -4.67
C PRO A 187 30.54 19.25 -5.37
N ALA A 188 30.72 20.55 -5.61
CA ALA A 188 29.75 21.34 -6.38
C ALA A 188 29.71 20.91 -7.85
N LEU A 189 30.86 20.58 -8.43
CA LEU A 189 30.98 20.15 -9.83
C LEU A 189 30.35 18.78 -10.09
N THR A 190 30.30 17.90 -9.09
CA THR A 190 29.73 16.54 -9.22
C THR A 190 28.30 16.41 -8.69
N LYS A 191 27.71 17.49 -8.17
CA LYS A 191 26.41 17.48 -7.48
C LYS A 191 25.24 17.00 -8.36
N ASP A 192 25.24 17.40 -9.62
CA ASP A 192 24.22 17.05 -10.61
C ASP A 192 24.62 15.85 -11.48
N PHE A 193 25.74 15.19 -11.15
CA PHE A 193 26.20 14.02 -11.88
C PHE A 193 25.16 12.89 -11.79
N HIS A 194 24.65 12.50 -12.96
CA HIS A 194 23.80 11.33 -13.13
C HIS A 194 24.54 10.29 -13.95
N GLU A 195 24.63 9.07 -13.42
CA GLU A 195 25.20 7.95 -14.16
C GLU A 195 24.31 7.64 -15.38
N ASP A 196 24.90 7.70 -16.57
CA ASP A 196 24.28 7.18 -17.79
C ASP A 196 24.34 5.65 -17.78
N LEU A 197 23.43 5.04 -17.00
CA LEU A 197 23.26 3.58 -16.94
C LEU A 197 22.47 3.04 -18.15
N GLU A 198 22.33 3.83 -19.22
CA GLU A 198 21.68 3.37 -20.43
C GLU A 198 22.54 2.31 -21.14
N PHE A 199 22.01 1.09 -21.21
CA PHE A 199 22.60 0.03 -22.02
C PHE A 199 22.49 0.37 -23.50
N ARG A 200 23.57 0.93 -24.05
CA ARG A 200 23.69 1.24 -25.47
C ARG A 200 24.07 -0.01 -26.26
N PHE A 201 23.08 -0.72 -26.78
CA PHE A 201 23.34 -1.66 -27.86
C PHE A 201 23.74 -0.88 -29.12
N THR A 202 24.99 -1.03 -29.57
CA THR A 202 25.63 -0.25 -30.65
C THR A 202 24.88 -0.34 -32.00
N PHE A 203 24.00 -1.34 -32.16
CA PHE A 203 23.27 -1.63 -33.40
C PHE A 203 21.75 -1.45 -33.31
N GLY A 204 21.22 -0.86 -32.23
CA GLY A 204 19.79 -0.54 -32.15
C GLY A 204 19.42 0.65 -33.04
N LEU A 205 18.29 0.56 -33.78
CA LEU A 205 17.80 1.66 -34.63
C LEU A 205 17.61 2.97 -33.85
N SER A 206 17.16 2.90 -32.59
CA SER A 206 17.03 4.07 -31.72
C SER A 206 18.38 4.73 -31.37
N ALA A 207 19.46 3.95 -31.26
CA ALA A 207 20.80 4.47 -31.01
C ALA A 207 21.38 5.17 -32.25
N ILE A 208 21.12 4.63 -33.44
CA ILE A 208 21.52 5.25 -34.71
C ILE A 208 20.78 6.59 -34.90
N ILE A 209 19.45 6.60 -34.70
CA ILE A 209 18.63 7.81 -34.83
C ILE A 209 19.11 8.88 -33.84
N ARG A 210 19.34 8.53 -32.58
CA ARG A 210 19.87 9.47 -31.58
C ARG A 210 21.21 10.06 -31.98
N ARG A 211 22.11 9.26 -32.55
CA ARG A 211 23.42 9.75 -33.00
C ARG A 211 23.31 10.71 -34.18
N ILE A 212 22.35 10.49 -35.08
CA ILE A 212 22.04 11.42 -36.17
C ILE A 212 21.46 12.73 -35.62
N ILE A 213 20.54 12.66 -34.65
CA ILE A 213 19.94 13.86 -34.03
C ILE A 213 21.02 14.64 -33.27
N ALA A 214 21.88 13.98 -32.50
CA ALA A 214 22.99 14.61 -31.78
C ALA A 214 23.94 15.34 -32.72
N TYR A 215 24.29 14.69 -33.82
CA TYR A 215 25.15 15.30 -34.83
C TYR A 215 24.51 16.55 -35.45
N ARG A 216 23.19 16.58 -35.60
CA ARG A 216 22.44 17.72 -36.13
C ARG A 216 22.17 18.82 -35.11
N SER A 217 21.97 18.47 -33.83
CA SER A 217 21.62 19.43 -32.77
C SER A 217 22.84 20.01 -32.05
N GLY A 218 24.02 19.41 -32.22
CA GLY A 218 25.24 19.81 -31.49
C GLY A 218 25.20 19.45 -30.00
N GLN A 219 24.17 18.73 -29.55
CA GLN A 219 24.09 18.23 -28.17
C GLN A 219 24.76 16.86 -28.06
N PRO A 220 25.33 16.52 -26.90
CA PRO A 220 25.86 15.19 -26.67
C PRO A 220 24.74 14.15 -26.79
N VAL A 221 25.06 12.96 -27.34
CA VAL A 221 24.08 11.87 -27.56
C VAL A 221 23.36 11.46 -26.26
N THR A 222 23.99 11.70 -25.10
CA THR A 222 23.45 11.47 -23.75
C THR A 222 22.32 12.42 -23.37
N ALA A 223 22.23 13.60 -24.00
CA ALA A 223 21.16 14.57 -23.76
C ALA A 223 19.87 14.27 -24.56
N ILE A 224 19.89 13.27 -25.45
CA ILE A 224 18.76 12.95 -26.31
C ILE A 224 17.98 11.78 -25.70
N GLN A 225 16.70 12.04 -25.40
CA GLN A 225 15.80 11.06 -24.79
C GLN A 225 15.78 9.73 -25.56
N ALA A 226 15.74 8.63 -24.81
CA ALA A 226 15.75 7.28 -25.38
C ALA A 226 14.47 6.86 -26.08
N ASN A 227 13.36 7.48 -25.72
CA ASN A 227 12.01 7.15 -26.14
C ASN A 227 11.59 7.85 -27.44
N LEU A 228 12.48 7.91 -28.44
CA LEU A 228 12.19 8.56 -29.73
C LEU A 228 11.17 7.78 -30.59
N LEU A 229 10.93 6.51 -30.26
CA LEU A 229 10.07 5.60 -31.04
C LEU A 229 8.87 5.07 -30.24
N THR A 230 8.62 5.59 -29.04
CA THR A 230 7.47 5.16 -28.26
C THR A 230 6.20 5.71 -28.91
N PRO A 231 5.23 4.86 -29.33
CA PRO A 231 3.97 5.32 -29.89
C PRO A 231 3.27 6.25 -28.88
N MET A 232 2.75 7.39 -29.34
CA MET A 232 2.04 8.37 -28.50
C MET A 232 0.88 7.78 -27.67
N ALA A 233 0.43 6.57 -27.98
CA ALA A 233 -0.63 5.86 -27.28
C ALA A 233 -0.29 5.42 -25.83
N LEU A 234 0.97 5.49 -25.39
CA LEU A 234 1.39 5.08 -24.03
C LEU A 234 1.94 6.21 -23.15
N VAL A 235 1.93 7.47 -23.62
CA VAL A 235 2.31 8.64 -22.81
C VAL A 235 1.10 9.09 -22.00
N SER A 236 0.71 8.31 -21.00
CA SER A 236 -0.24 8.74 -19.98
C SER A 236 0.34 8.50 -18.59
N GLY A 237 0.74 9.60 -17.93
CA GLY A 237 0.87 9.67 -16.49
C GLY A 237 2.28 9.48 -15.94
N HIS A 238 3.12 10.51 -16.04
CA HIS A 238 4.00 10.99 -14.96
C HIS A 238 4.60 12.34 -15.41
N GLN A 239 3.77 13.39 -15.38
CA GLN A 239 4.26 14.77 -15.31
C GLN A 239 4.21 15.17 -13.83
N THR A 240 5.34 15.18 -13.16
CA THR A 240 5.55 16.00 -11.97
C THR A 240 5.73 17.45 -12.46
N PRO A 241 4.89 18.41 -12.04
CA PRO A 241 5.04 19.79 -12.47
C PRO A 241 6.24 20.41 -11.75
N ASP A 242 7.24 20.75 -12.56
CA ASP A 242 8.36 21.62 -12.25
C ASP A 242 7.83 23.02 -11.86
N GLN A 243 7.93 23.38 -10.58
CA GLN A 243 7.60 24.74 -10.12
C GLN A 243 8.80 25.66 -10.34
N ARG A 244 8.69 26.37 -11.47
CA ARG A 244 9.44 27.56 -11.85
C ARG A 244 9.80 28.48 -10.68
N HIS A 245 11.07 28.87 -10.68
CA HIS A 245 11.62 30.15 -10.26
C HIS A 245 10.60 31.24 -9.90
N LYS A 246 10.57 31.61 -8.61
CA LYS A 246 10.17 32.96 -8.20
C LYS A 246 11.43 33.77 -7.95
N HIS A 247 11.74 34.65 -8.91
CA HIS A 247 12.50 35.87 -8.67
C HIS A 247 11.80 36.65 -7.55
N TYR A 248 12.52 36.97 -6.47
CA TYR A 248 12.18 38.10 -5.62
C TYR A 248 13.22 39.19 -5.90
N ASN A 249 12.76 40.27 -6.51
CA ASN A 249 13.38 41.58 -6.39
C ASN A 249 12.65 42.27 -5.23
N GLU A 250 13.39 42.54 -4.15
CA GLU A 250 13.42 43.76 -3.33
C GLU A 250 14.32 43.51 -2.12
#